data_AF-A0A7Y4WFN1-F1
#
_entry.id   AF-A0A7Y4WFN1-F1
#
_cell.length_a   1.000
_cell.length_b   1.000
_cell.length_c   1.000
_cell.angle_alpha   90.00
_cell.angle_beta   90.00
_cell.angle_gamma   90.00
#
_symmetry.space_group_name_H-M   'P 1'
#
loop_
_entity.id
_entity.type
_entity.pdbx_description
1 polymer ?
#
loop_
_entity_poly.entity_id
_entity_poly.type
_entity_poly.pdbx_seq_one_letter_code
_entity_poly.pdbx_strand_id
1 'polypeptide(L)'
;MATTDDLGFFLSAALKEPLSSIMGKPYDVPNYSRHLHDFCEKHRGPILRKEGEPRRVRFRFVDPMMQPFVIIHDYSIGMLTNDLLSSTLHEPG
;
A
#
# COMPACT_ATOMS: atom_id res chain seq x y z
N MET A 1 6.44 -5.73 -0.16
CA MET A 1 5.36 -4.70 -0.18
C MET A 1 4.01 -5.39 -0.40
N ALA A 2 2.90 -4.68 -0.59
CA ALA A 2 1.70 -5.32 -1.12
C ALA A 2 1.98 -5.83 -2.54
N THR A 3 1.59 -7.07 -2.84
CA THR A 3 1.68 -7.60 -4.21
C THR A 3 0.75 -6.84 -5.14
N THR A 4 1.29 -6.32 -6.24
CA THR A 4 0.54 -5.59 -7.28
C THR A 4 0.51 -6.36 -8.60
N ASP A 5 -0.49 -6.10 -9.43
CA ASP A 5 -0.49 -6.49 -10.85
C ASP A 5 0.37 -5.53 -11.71
N ASP A 6 0.55 -5.86 -12.99
CA ASP A 6 1.34 -5.07 -13.96
C ASP A 6 0.85 -3.62 -14.13
N LEU A 7 -0.39 -3.33 -13.71
CA LEU A 7 -1.00 -2.00 -13.78
C LEU A 7 -0.90 -1.24 -12.45
N GLY A 8 -0.20 -1.82 -11.46
CA GLY A 8 -0.01 -1.25 -10.13
C GLY A 8 -1.22 -1.39 -9.21
N PHE A 9 -2.17 -2.27 -9.51
CA PHE A 9 -3.30 -2.52 -8.63
C PHE A 9 -2.97 -3.59 -7.58
N PHE A 10 -3.46 -3.38 -6.37
CA PHE A 10 -3.43 -4.34 -5.28
C PHE A 10 -4.84 -4.56 -4.70
N LEU A 11 -5.04 -5.72 -4.07
CA LEU A 11 -6.23 -6.02 -3.28
C LEU A 11 -6.04 -5.58 -1.83
N SER A 12 -7.12 -5.28 -1.10
CA SER A 12 -7.01 -4.96 0.34
C SER A 12 -6.26 -6.04 1.11
N ALA A 13 -6.49 -7.32 0.79
CA ALA A 13 -5.83 -8.45 1.45
C ALA A 13 -4.30 -8.43 1.30
N ALA A 14 -3.76 -7.84 0.22
CA ALA A 14 -2.31 -7.75 0.00
C ALA A 14 -1.61 -6.82 1.01
N LEU A 15 -2.37 -6.00 1.76
CA LEU A 15 -1.82 -5.16 2.82
C LEU A 15 -1.71 -5.88 4.18
N LYS A 16 -2.31 -7.07 4.32
CA LYS A 16 -2.35 -7.81 5.58
C LYS A 16 -0.95 -8.06 6.14
N GLU A 17 -0.10 -8.67 5.34
CA GLU A 17 1.28 -9.00 5.70
C GLU A 17 2.16 -7.77 5.94
N PRO A 18 2.26 -6.79 5.02
CA PRO A 18 3.11 -5.63 5.25
C PRO A 18 2.64 -4.79 6.45
N LEU A 19 1.33 -4.60 6.64
CA LEU A 19 0.84 -3.88 7.82
C LEU A 19 1.08 -4.68 9.11
N SER A 20 0.96 -6.00 9.09
CA SER A 20 1.26 -6.82 10.28
C SER A 20 2.74 -6.72 10.66
N SER A 21 3.63 -6.70 9.67
CA SER A 21 5.07 -6.51 9.87
C SER A 21 5.38 -5.14 10.48
N ILE A 22 4.83 -4.07 9.91
CA ILE A 22 5.02 -2.69 10.41
C ILE A 22 4.46 -2.52 11.83
N MET A 23 3.29 -3.09 12.10
CA MET A 23 2.61 -2.94 13.40
C MET A 23 3.12 -3.91 14.47
N GLY A 24 3.96 -4.89 14.10
CA GLY A 24 4.48 -5.92 15.01
C GLY A 24 3.40 -6.89 15.55
N LYS A 25 2.22 -6.95 14.92
CA LYS A 25 1.09 -7.79 15.34
C LYS A 25 0.19 -8.13 14.16
N PRO A 26 -0.58 -9.23 14.23
CA PRO A 26 -1.55 -9.56 13.20
C PRO A 26 -2.53 -8.40 12.95
N TYR A 27 -2.62 -7.99 11.70
CA TYR A 27 -3.50 -6.93 11.23
C TYR A 27 -4.36 -7.47 10.10
N ASP A 28 -5.66 -7.17 10.07
CA ASP A 28 -6.59 -7.77 9.09
C ASP A 28 -7.45 -6.72 8.39
N VAL A 29 -8.00 -7.08 7.22
CA VAL A 29 -8.70 -6.17 6.29
C VAL A 29 -9.72 -5.25 6.95
N PRO A 30 -10.58 -5.70 7.88
CA PRO A 30 -11.55 -4.83 8.54
C PRO A 30 -10.93 -3.63 9.28
N ASN A 31 -9.68 -3.75 9.73
CA ASN A 31 -9.00 -2.70 10.51
C ASN A 31 -8.56 -1.51 9.64
N TYR A 32 -8.38 -1.69 8.33
CA TYR A 32 -7.85 -0.65 7.44
C TYR A 32 -8.67 -0.42 6.18
N SER A 33 -9.72 -1.22 5.92
CA SER A 33 -10.57 -1.07 4.73
C SER A 33 -11.23 0.30 4.64
N ARG A 34 -11.63 0.89 5.77
CA ARG A 34 -12.17 2.25 5.83
C ARG A 34 -11.13 3.27 5.33
N HIS A 35 -9.90 3.19 5.83
CA HIS A 35 -8.83 4.09 5.42
C HIS A 35 -8.52 4.01 3.92
N LEU A 36 -8.56 2.81 3.33
CA LEU A 36 -8.44 2.66 1.87
C LEU A 36 -9.54 3.39 1.10
N HIS A 37 -10.77 3.39 1.62
CA HIS A 37 -11.87 4.15 1.04
C HIS A 37 -11.68 5.66 1.25
N ASP A 38 -11.29 6.09 2.44
CA ASP A 38 -11.02 7.50 2.75
C ASP A 38 -9.92 8.07 1.82
N PHE A 39 -8.89 7.28 1.50
CA PHE A 39 -7.84 7.68 0.54
C PHE A 39 -8.30 7.81 -0.91
N CYS A 40 -9.51 7.32 -1.24
CA CYS A 40 -10.14 7.51 -2.54
C CYS A 40 -11.01 8.77 -2.58
N GLU A 41 -11.28 9.41 -1.44
CA GLU A 41 -12.18 10.56 -1.36
C GLU A 41 -11.51 11.87 -1.80
N LYS A 42 -12.30 12.74 -2.42
CA LYS A 42 -11.80 13.97 -3.08
C LYS A 42 -11.46 15.10 -2.11
N HIS A 43 -11.80 14.99 -0.83
CA HIS A 43 -11.76 16.13 0.11
C HIS A 43 -10.34 16.73 0.28
N ARG A 44 -9.27 15.97 0.00
CA ARG A 44 -7.87 16.46 0.05
C ARG A 44 -7.02 16.07 -1.16
N GLY A 45 -7.64 15.55 -2.22
CA GLY A 45 -6.96 14.91 -3.35
C GLY A 45 -6.85 13.39 -3.13
N PRO A 46 -7.47 12.55 -3.99
CA PRO A 46 -7.43 11.11 -3.81
C PRO A 46 -6.01 10.61 -4.09
N ILE A 47 -5.41 9.91 -3.13
CA ILE A 47 -4.10 9.26 -3.31
C ILE A 47 -4.30 7.89 -3.95
N LEU A 48 -5.44 7.25 -3.68
CA LEU A 48 -5.81 5.97 -4.26
C LEU A 48 -6.98 6.10 -5.23
N ARG A 49 -6.93 5.28 -6.28
CA ARG A 49 -8.05 4.99 -7.17
C ARG A 49 -8.60 3.61 -6.83
N LYS A 50 -9.91 3.55 -6.59
CA LYS A 50 -10.68 2.31 -6.43
C LYS A 50 -11.26 1.89 -7.78
N GLU A 51 -11.06 0.64 -8.17
CA GLU A 51 -11.70 0.02 -9.34
C GLU A 51 -12.31 -1.33 -9.00
N GLY A 52 -13.33 -1.73 -9.76
CA GLY A 52 -13.97 -3.04 -9.66
C GLY A 52 -15.32 -3.04 -8.94
N GLU A 53 -15.93 -4.22 -8.93
CA GLU A 53 -17.24 -4.46 -8.33
C GLU A 53 -17.15 -4.54 -6.79
N PRO A 54 -18.28 -4.38 -6.06
CA PRO A 54 -18.29 -4.34 -4.60
C PRO A 54 -17.57 -5.49 -3.89
N ARG A 55 -17.47 -6.68 -4.52
CA ARG A 55 -16.80 -7.87 -3.97
C ARG A 55 -15.38 -8.12 -4.50
N ARG A 56 -14.93 -7.37 -5.51
CA ARG A 56 -13.61 -7.52 -6.14
C ARG A 56 -12.99 -6.15 -6.38
N VAL A 57 -12.94 -5.38 -5.31
CA VAL A 57 -12.34 -4.05 -5.34
C VAL A 57 -10.82 -4.19 -5.35
N ARG A 58 -10.18 -3.46 -6.25
CA ARG A 58 -8.75 -3.26 -6.30
C ARG A 58 -8.41 -1.78 -6.22
N PHE A 59 -7.21 -1.48 -5.73
CA PHE A 59 -6.73 -0.13 -5.46
C PHE A 59 -5.40 0.09 -6.15
N ARG A 60 -5.14 1.31 -6.61
CA ARG A 60 -3.81 1.72 -7.10
C ARG A 60 -3.55 3.17 -6.71
N PHE A 61 -2.29 3.58 -6.71
CA PHE A 61 -1.98 5.01 -6.62
C PHE A 61 -2.53 5.77 -7.84
N VAL A 62 -3.09 6.96 -7.58
CA VAL A 62 -3.56 7.86 -8.65
C VAL A 62 -2.38 8.35 -9.48
N ASP A 63 -1.30 8.74 -8.83
CA ASP A 63 -0.02 9.04 -9.46
C ASP A 63 0.98 7.89 -9.18
N PRO A 64 1.38 7.13 -10.21
CA PRO A 64 2.36 6.05 -10.06
C PRO A 64 3.70 6.49 -9.48
N MET A 65 4.07 7.78 -9.58
CA MET A 65 5.31 8.32 -9.03
C MET A 65 5.26 8.51 -7.52
N MET A 66 4.09 8.45 -6.89
CA MET A 66 3.96 8.56 -5.44
C MET A 66 4.66 7.41 -4.71
N GLN A 67 4.56 6.19 -5.21
CA GLN A 67 5.20 5.04 -4.57
C GLN A 67 6.74 5.17 -4.53
N PRO A 68 7.45 5.41 -5.65
CA PRO A 68 8.90 5.62 -5.59
C PRO A 68 9.28 6.90 -4.84
N PHE A 69 8.48 7.97 -4.94
CA PHE A 69 8.75 9.19 -4.19
C PHE A 69 8.74 8.97 -2.67
N VAL A 70 7.72 8.29 -2.13
CA VAL A 70 7.63 8.01 -0.69
C VAL A 70 8.81 7.17 -0.22
N ILE A 71 9.21 6.15 -0.99
CA ILE A 71 10.36 5.30 -0.65
C ILE A 71 11.65 6.13 -0.58
N ILE A 72 11.92 6.97 -1.59
CA ILE A 72 13.13 7.81 -1.63
C ILE A 72 13.10 8.86 -0.52
N HIS A 73 11.94 9.50 -0.30
CA HIS A 73 11.78 10.51 0.73
C HIS A 73 12.03 9.92 2.12
N ASP A 74 11.37 8.81 2.44
CA ASP A 74 11.46 8.13 3.73
C ASP A 74 12.88 7.61 4.01
N TYR A 75 13.56 7.13 2.96
CA TYR A 75 14.98 6.78 3.05
C TYR A 75 15.84 8.01 3.37
N SER A 76 15.60 9.15 2.70
CA SER A 76 16.37 10.38 2.91
C SER A 76 16.20 10.96 4.32
N ILE A 77 15.04 10.78 4.94
CA ILE A 77 14.74 11.27 6.31
C ILE A 77 15.02 10.21 7.38
N GLY A 78 15.52 9.03 7.01
CA GLY A 78 15.87 7.95 7.94
C GLY A 78 14.67 7.20 8.54
N MET A 79 13.46 7.37 7.99
CA MET A 79 12.26 6.62 8.39
C MET A 79 12.24 5.21 7.82
N LEU A 80 12.93 4.99 6.69
CA LEU A 80 13.09 3.69 6.05
C LEU A 80 14.52 3.17 6.29
N THR A 81 14.66 2.08 7.04
CA THR A 81 15.97 1.43 7.27
C THR A 81 16.27 0.38 6.20
N ASN A 82 17.56 0.05 6.00
CA ASN A 82 17.99 -0.97 5.03
C ASN A 82 17.35 -2.35 5.29
N ASP A 83 17.09 -2.70 6.55
CA ASP A 83 16.40 -3.96 6.91
C ASP A 83 14.95 -3.98 6.42
N LEU A 84 14.29 -2.82 6.46
CA LEU A 84 12.92 -2.64 5.97
C LEU A 84 12.88 -2.58 4.43
N LEU A 85 13.93 -2.07 3.78
CA LEU A 85 14.10 -2.13 2.32
C LEU A 85 14.34 -3.56 1.82
N SER A 86 15.22 -4.31 2.47
CA SER A 86 15.56 -5.68 2.10
C SER A 86 14.35 -6.62 2.19
N SER A 87 13.53 -6.46 3.23
CA SER A 87 12.27 -7.21 3.40
C SER A 87 11.14 -6.74 2.47
N THR A 88 11.24 -5.54 1.88
CA THR A 88 10.20 -4.99 0.99
C THR A 88 10.44 -5.26 -0.50
N LEU A 89 11.70 -5.48 -0.91
CA LEU A 89 12.12 -5.80 -2.28
C LEU A 89 12.23 -7.31 -2.57
N HIS A 90 11.96 -8.17 -1.58
CA HIS A 90 11.94 -9.61 -1.80
C HIS A 90 10.65 -10.04 -2.52
N GLU A 91 10.76 -10.28 -3.82
CA GLU A 91 9.76 -11.00 -4.61
C GLU A 91 9.68 -12.45 -4.08
N PRO A 92 8.52 -12.98 -3.69
CA PRO A 92 8.39 -14.41 -3.45
C PRO A 92 8.51 -15.13 -4.80
N GLY A 93 9.54 -15.97 -4.93
CA GLY A 93 9.74 -16.86 -6.06
C GLY A 93 8.71 -17.98 -6.15
#